data_AF-A0A8B3GMK4-F1
#
_entry.id   AF-A0A8B3GMK4-F1
#
_cell.length_a   1.000
_cell.length_b   1.000
_cell.length_c   1.000
_cell.angle_alpha   90.00
_cell.angle_beta   90.00
_cell.angle_gamma   90.00
#
_symmetry.space_group_name_H-M   'P 1'
#
loop_
_entity.id
_entity.type
_entity.pdbx_description
1 polymer ?
#
loop_
_entity_poly.entity_id
_entity_poly.type
_entity_poly.pdbx_seq_one_letter_code
_entity_poly.pdbx_strand_id
1 'polypeptide(L)'
;MIELSDGLTKQLGLQEALQAPDHGLTQQSAKALNQSCEGLQQQVQSATNPQQKAQFKIQLTAVHQEISDRTQKQLQAFAEQNPEIKQSNSKPDRSMKR
;
A
#
# COMPACT_ATOMS: atom_id res chain seq x y z
N MET A 1 -15.33 -1.73 -5.21
CA MET A 1 -14.14 -1.36 -5.99
C MET A 1 -13.39 -0.28 -5.21
N ILE A 2 -12.52 -0.69 -4.29
CA ILE A 2 -11.43 0.20 -3.88
C ILE A 2 -10.41 0.03 -5.00
N GLU A 3 -10.65 0.76 -6.09
CA GLU A 3 -9.60 0.97 -7.08
C GLU A 3 -8.51 1.69 -6.29
N LEU A 4 -7.36 1.05 -6.06
CA LEU A 4 -6.12 1.80 -5.92
C LEU A 4 -5.95 2.49 -7.28
N SER A 5 -6.72 3.57 -7.46
CA SER A 5 -6.88 4.20 -8.75
C SER A 5 -5.49 4.64 -9.18
N ASP A 6 -5.22 4.54 -10.47
CA ASP A 6 -3.99 5.06 -11.06
C ASP A 6 -3.67 6.48 -10.53
N GLY A 7 -4.68 7.25 -10.13
CA GLY A 7 -4.56 8.52 -9.44
C GLY A 7 -3.79 8.48 -8.11
N LEU A 8 -4.07 7.53 -7.20
CA LEU A 8 -3.38 7.42 -5.90
C LEU A 8 -1.93 6.99 -6.06
N THR A 9 -1.67 6.01 -6.93
CA THR A 9 -0.31 5.54 -7.23
C THR A 9 0.53 6.60 -7.95
N LYS A 10 -0.12 7.42 -8.80
CA LYS A 10 0.51 8.57 -9.46
C LYS A 10 0.77 9.72 -8.50
N GLN A 11 -0.17 10.02 -7.60
CA GLN A 11 -0.02 11.08 -6.60
C GLN A 11 1.08 10.76 -5.56
N LEU A 12 1.33 9.48 -5.30
CA LEU A 12 2.41 9.01 -4.43
C LEU A 12 3.74 8.76 -5.17
N GLY A 13 3.82 8.97 -6.50
CA GLY A 13 5.03 8.69 -7.30
C GLY A 13 5.41 7.20 -7.36
N LEU A 14 4.52 6.31 -6.92
CA LEU A 14 4.78 4.87 -6.81
C LEU A 14 4.79 4.17 -8.17
N GLN A 15 4.28 4.82 -9.21
CA GLN A 15 4.19 4.24 -10.56
C GLN A 15 5.58 4.01 -11.19
N GLU A 16 6.54 4.90 -10.92
CA GLU A 16 7.95 4.74 -11.35
C GLU A 16 8.69 3.74 -10.44
N ALA A 17 8.36 3.70 -9.14
CA ALA A 17 8.89 2.72 -8.19
C ALA A 17 8.43 1.28 -8.46
N LEU A 18 7.28 1.10 -9.12
CA LEU A 18 6.73 -0.20 -9.53
C LEU A 18 7.38 -0.76 -10.80
N GLN A 19 8.06 0.09 -11.58
CA GLN A 19 8.73 -0.30 -12.82
C GLN A 19 10.15 -0.85 -12.60
N ALA A 20 10.71 -0.64 -11.42
CA ALA A 20 11.97 -1.26 -11.02
C ALA A 20 11.76 -2.76 -10.71
N PRO A 21 12.40 -3.69 -11.43
CA PRO A 21 12.17 -5.13 -11.27
C PRO A 21 12.57 -5.70 -9.90
N ASP A 22 13.33 -4.93 -9.10
CA ASP A 22 13.93 -5.37 -7.84
C ASP A 22 13.07 -5.01 -6.59
N HIS A 23 12.05 -4.16 -6.73
CA HIS A 23 11.29 -3.61 -5.59
C HIS A 23 9.88 -4.23 -5.45
N GLY A 24 9.82 -5.57 -5.44
CA GLY A 24 8.87 -6.40 -4.68
C GLY A 24 7.36 -6.39 -5.00
N LEU A 25 6.80 -5.37 -5.65
CA LEU A 25 5.37 -5.22 -5.88
C LEU A 25 5.11 -4.98 -7.37
N THR A 26 5.02 -6.05 -8.15
CA THR A 26 4.58 -5.92 -9.54
C THR A 26 3.12 -5.49 -9.58
N GLN A 27 2.72 -4.80 -10.65
CA GLN A 27 1.33 -4.39 -10.86
C GLN A 27 0.35 -5.58 -10.81
N GLN A 28 0.80 -6.76 -11.25
CA GLN A 28 0.05 -8.01 -11.16
C GLN A 28 -0.13 -8.49 -9.72
N SER A 29 0.90 -8.36 -8.88
CA SER A 29 0.83 -8.73 -7.45
C SER A 29 -0.12 -7.80 -6.70
N ALA A 30 -0.06 -6.49 -6.96
CA ALA A 30 -0.99 -5.51 -6.40
C ALA A 30 -2.45 -5.83 -6.77
N LYS A 31 -2.68 -6.16 -8.05
CA LYS A 31 -4.00 -6.54 -8.55
C LYS A 31 -4.51 -7.82 -7.89
N ALA A 32 -3.67 -8.85 -7.78
CA ALA A 32 -4.04 -10.11 -7.13
C ALA A 32 -4.36 -9.91 -5.63
N LEU A 33 -3.58 -9.10 -4.92
CA LEU A 33 -3.81 -8.79 -3.51
C LEU A 33 -5.11 -8.02 -3.27
N ASN A 34 -5.41 -7.01 -4.09
CA ASN A 34 -6.67 -6.28 -4.03
C ASN A 34 -7.88 -7.20 -4.28
N GLN A 35 -7.78 -8.06 -5.31
CA GLN A 35 -8.81 -9.05 -5.60
C GLN A 35 -9.00 -10.04 -4.45
N SER A 36 -7.91 -10.48 -3.82
CA SER A 36 -7.95 -11.37 -2.65
C SER A 36 -8.62 -10.70 -1.46
N CYS A 37 -8.31 -9.42 -1.20
CA CYS A 37 -8.97 -8.62 -0.16
C CYS A 37 -10.48 -8.47 -0.41
N GLU A 38 -10.89 -8.09 -1.61
CA GLU A 38 -12.31 -7.95 -1.97
C GLU A 38 -13.03 -9.30 -1.83
N GLY A 39 -12.44 -10.39 -2.33
CA GLY A 39 -13.00 -11.74 -2.21
C GLY A 39 -13.14 -12.23 -0.76
N LEU A 40 -12.14 -11.97 0.09
CA LEU A 40 -12.20 -12.30 1.51
C LEU A 40 -13.24 -11.45 2.25
N GLN A 41 -13.35 -10.17 1.92
CA GLN A 41 -14.35 -9.29 2.52
C GLN A 41 -15.78 -9.76 2.22
N GLN A 42 -16.04 -10.23 0.99
CA GLN A 42 -17.31 -10.84 0.63
C GLN A 42 -17.56 -12.15 1.39
N GLN A 43 -16.54 -13.02 1.51
CA GLN A 43 -16.66 -14.26 2.28
C GLN A 43 -16.94 -14.02 3.77
N VAL A 44 -16.35 -12.99 4.38
CA VAL A 44 -16.65 -12.59 5.77
C VAL A 44 -18.11 -12.14 5.92
N GLN A 45 -18.66 -11.42 4.92
CA GLN A 45 -20.03 -10.94 4.94
C GLN A 45 -21.04 -12.07 4.73
N SER A 46 -20.77 -12.97 3.79
CA SER A 46 -21.67 -14.09 3.44
C SER A 46 -21.57 -15.28 4.40
N ALA A 47 -20.50 -15.41 5.19
CA ALA A 47 -20.34 -16.51 6.13
C ALA A 47 -21.37 -16.43 7.28
N THR A 48 -22.24 -17.44 7.36
CA THR A 48 -23.21 -17.63 8.44
C THR A 48 -22.60 -18.35 9.65
N ASN A 49 -21.56 -19.16 9.45
CA ASN A 49 -20.85 -19.84 10.53
C ASN A 49 -19.83 -18.88 11.22
N PRO A 50 -19.95 -18.62 12.53
CA PRO A 50 -19.05 -17.71 13.25
C PRO A 50 -17.58 -18.14 13.25
N GLN A 51 -17.31 -19.45 13.25
CA GLN A 51 -15.95 -19.98 13.27
C GLN A 51 -15.27 -19.81 11.91
N GLN A 52 -16.02 -20.02 10.83
CA GLN A 52 -15.58 -19.76 9.47
C GLN A 52 -15.36 -18.26 9.22
N LYS A 53 -16.27 -17.42 9.75
CA LYS A 53 -16.14 -15.96 9.71
C LYS A 53 -14.89 -15.45 10.44
N ALA A 54 -14.55 -16.05 11.58
CA ALA A 54 -13.33 -15.74 12.31
C ALA A 54 -12.07 -16.09 11.48
N GLN A 55 -12.06 -17.25 10.81
CA GLN A 55 -10.95 -17.61 9.92
C GLN A 55 -10.79 -16.65 8.74
N PHE A 56 -11.89 -16.28 8.06
CA PHE A 56 -11.82 -15.31 6.97
C PHE A 56 -11.34 -13.93 7.43
N LYS A 57 -11.70 -13.50 8.65
CA LYS A 57 -11.17 -12.26 9.23
C LYS A 57 -9.67 -12.35 9.47
N ILE A 58 -9.16 -13.46 9.99
CA ILE A 58 -7.72 -13.66 10.19
C ILE A 58 -6.98 -13.59 8.85
N GLN A 59 -7.50 -14.26 7.81
CA GLN A 59 -6.93 -14.20 6.47
C GLN A 59 -6.96 -12.77 5.90
N LEU A 60 -8.06 -12.04 6.07
CA LEU A 60 -8.17 -10.65 5.64
C LEU A 60 -7.14 -9.75 6.34
N THR A 61 -6.94 -9.94 7.65
CA THR A 61 -5.90 -9.22 8.41
C THR A 61 -4.50 -9.55 7.90
N ALA A 62 -4.22 -10.82 7.59
CA ALA A 62 -2.93 -11.23 7.03
C ALA A 62 -2.65 -10.58 5.67
N VAL A 63 -3.66 -10.55 4.77
CA VAL A 63 -3.54 -9.89 3.45
C VAL A 63 -3.32 -8.38 3.62
N HIS A 64 -4.05 -7.71 4.52
CA HIS A 64 -3.80 -6.30 4.80
C HIS A 64 -2.37 -6.04 5.31
N GLN A 65 -1.87 -6.86 6.22
CA GLN A 65 -0.51 -6.73 6.72
C GLN A 65 0.53 -6.89 5.60
N GLU A 66 0.34 -7.86 4.72
CA GLU A 66 1.22 -8.07 3.57
C GLU A 66 1.22 -6.85 2.62
N ILE A 67 0.04 -6.29 2.34
CA ILE A 67 -0.07 -5.07 1.52
C ILE A 67 0.65 -3.89 2.20
N SER A 68 0.45 -3.71 3.51
CA SER A 68 1.11 -2.65 4.29
C SER A 68 2.63 -2.81 4.28
N ASP A 69 3.14 -4.00 4.58
CA ASP A 69 4.58 -4.28 4.65
C ASP A 69 5.25 -4.05 3.29
N ARG A 70 4.63 -4.52 2.19
CA ARG A 70 5.17 -4.33 0.85
C ARG A 70 5.12 -2.86 0.42
N THR A 71 4.01 -2.16 0.69
CA THR A 71 3.89 -0.73 0.40
C THR A 71 4.92 0.09 1.17
N GLN A 72 5.14 -0.22 2.45
CA GLN A 72 6.14 0.46 3.28
C GLN A 72 7.54 0.24 2.73
N LYS A 73 7.90 -1.00 2.37
CA LYS A 73 9.20 -1.29 1.74
C LYS A 73 9.41 -0.52 0.44
N GLN A 74 8.37 -0.42 -0.38
CA GLN A 74 8.44 0.30 -1.65
C GLN A 74 8.57 1.82 -1.46
N LEU A 75 7.82 2.41 -0.52
CA LEU A 75 7.95 3.82 -0.16
C LEU A 75 9.34 4.13 0.40
N GLN A 76 9.89 3.24 1.23
CA GLN A 76 11.24 3.39 1.75
C GLN A 76 12.29 3.31 0.63
N ALA A 77 12.21 2.32 -0.24
CA ALA A 77 13.10 2.18 -1.39
C ALA A 77 13.01 3.42 -2.31
N PHE A 78 11.80 3.92 -2.57
CA PHE A 78 11.59 5.14 -3.33
C PHE A 78 12.25 6.36 -2.67
N ALA A 79 12.11 6.53 -1.34
CA ALA A 79 12.76 7.62 -0.61
C ALA A 79 14.29 7.49 -0.54
N GLU A 80 14.83 6.28 -0.62
CA GLU A 80 16.28 6.02 -0.71
C GLU A 80 16.84 6.35 -2.10
N GLN A 81 16.11 6.00 -3.16
CA GLN A 81 16.46 6.35 -4.55
C GLN A 81 16.28 7.84 -4.86
N ASN A 82 15.40 8.53 -4.12
CA ASN A 82 15.10 9.94 -4.29
C ASN A 82 15.43 10.72 -3.00
N PRO A 83 16.72 10.89 -2.67
CA PRO A 83 17.14 11.56 -1.44
C PRO A 83 16.71 13.04 -1.38
N GLU A 84 16.43 13.67 -2.52
CA GLU A 84 15.87 15.02 -2.59
C GLU A 84 14.45 15.10 -1.98
N ILE A 85 13.68 14.01 -1.99
CA ILE A 85 12.34 13.95 -1.37
C ILE A 85 12.44 13.96 0.16
N LYS A 86 13.55 13.45 0.73
CA LYS A 86 13.83 13.56 2.18
C LYS A 86 14.08 15.02 2.61
N GLN A 87 14.35 15.94 1.68
CA GLN A 87 14.74 17.33 1.98
C GLN A 87 13.55 18.27 2.21
N SER A 88 12.30 17.85 1.96
CA SER A 88 11.11 18.73 2.07
C SER A 88 10.85 19.28 3.48
N ASN A 89 11.55 18.79 4.51
CA ASN A 89 11.41 19.25 5.90
C ASN A 89 12.60 20.09 6.40
N SER A 90 13.58 20.43 5.57
CA SER A 90 14.77 21.20 6.01
C SER A 90 14.82 22.63 5.47
N LYS A 91 13.71 23.36 5.57
CA LYS A 91 13.77 24.77 5.96
C LYS A 91 12.68 25.01 7.00
N PRO A 92 13.00 25.10 8.31
CA PRO A 92 12.13 25.92 9.15
C PRO A 92 12.19 27.30 8.50
N ASP A 93 11.07 27.77 7.95
CA ASP A 93 10.90 29.14 7.52
C ASP A 93 11.09 30.02 8.75
N ARG A 94 12.37 30.33 9.03
CA ARG A 94 12.79 31.22 10.12
C ARG A 94 12.69 32.67 9.64
N SER A 95 11.66 32.94 8.85
CA SER A 95 11.31 34.26 8.30
C SER A 95 10.28 34.99 9.17
N MET A 96 9.88 34.41 10.32
CA MET A 96 9.31 35.20 11.41
C MET A 96 10.45 35.85 12.21
N LYS A 97 11.09 36.86 11.61
CA LYS A 97 11.94 37.80 12.34
C LYS A 97 11.38 39.22 12.23
N ARG A 98 10.90 39.66 13.40
CA ARG A 98 10.58 41.02 13.87
C ARG A 98 9.28 41.63 13.39
#